data_AF-A0A135L0T5-F1
#
_entry.id   AF-A0A135L0T5-F1
#
_cell.length_a   1.000
_cell.length_b   1.000
_cell.length_c   1.000
_cell.angle_alpha   90.00
_cell.angle_beta   90.00
_cell.angle_gamma   90.00
#
_symmetry.space_group_name_H-M   'P 1'
#
loop_
_entity.id
_entity.type
_entity.pdbx_description
1 polymer ?
#
loop_
_entity_poly.entity_id
_entity_poly.type
_entity_poly.pdbx_seq_one_letter_code
_entity_poly.pdbx_strand_id
1 'polypeptide(L)' 'MIERYTREEMKEIWTEENKYKAWLEVEILAAEAWAELGEIPKEDVKKFAKMRKSIFSESMKLKRILSMM' A
#
# COMPACT_ATOMS: atom_id res chain seq x y z
N MET A 1 2.55 16.90 6.67
CA MET A 1 3.47 18.01 6.37
C MET A 1 2.78 19.34 6.66
N ILE A 2 3.50 20.35 7.18
CA ILE A 2 2.91 21.66 7.52
C ILE A 2 2.67 22.46 6.23
N GLU A 3 1.42 22.83 5.95
CA GLU A 3 1.02 23.49 4.69
C GLU A 3 1.84 24.73 4.37
N ARG A 4 2.20 25.52 5.38
CA ARG A 4 2.97 26.76 5.21
C ARG A 4 4.36 26.58 4.57
N TYR A 5 4.99 25.42 4.74
CA TYR A 5 6.38 25.19 4.32
C TYR A 5 6.54 24.07 3.28
N THR A 6 5.43 23.52 2.79
CA THR A 6 5.45 22.33 1.96
C THR A 6 4.99 22.68 0.56
N ARG A 7 5.77 22.30 -0.45
CA ARG A 7 5.34 22.37 -1.85
C ARG A 7 4.31 21.28 -2.12
N GLU A 8 3.36 21.54 -3.02
CA GLU A 8 2.29 20.59 -3.33
C GLU A 8 2.83 19.21 -3.74
N GLU A 9 3.89 19.19 -4.55
CA GLU A 9 4.62 17.97 -4.95
C GLU A 9 5.10 17.14 -3.74
N MET A 10 5.61 17.81 -2.70
CA MET A 10 6.04 17.12 -1.47
C MET A 10 4.85 16.71 -0.62
N LYS A 11 3.76 17.51 -0.61
CA LYS A 11 2.55 17.17 0.13
C LYS A 11 1.96 15.86 -0.37
N GLU A 12 1.92 15.65 -1.68
CA GLU A 12 1.41 14.42 -2.32
C GLU A 12 2.21 13.16 -1.92
N ILE A 13 3.54 13.25 -1.94
CA ILE A 13 4.43 12.14 -1.58
C ILE A 13 4.22 11.71 -0.13
N TRP A 14 4.02 12.67 0.77
CA TRP A 14 3.87 12.43 2.21
C TRP A 14 2.42 12.27 2.65
N THR A 15 1.49 12.03 1.72
CA THR A 15 0.13 11.64 2.08
C THR A 15 0.11 10.26 2.75
N GLU A 16 -0.81 10.07 3.68
CA GLU A 16 -1.07 8.75 4.28
C GLU A 16 -1.39 7.71 3.18
N GLU A 17 -2.14 8.12 2.16
CA GLU A 17 -2.47 7.28 1.01
C GLU A 17 -1.20 6.74 0.34
N ASN A 18 -0.27 7.62 0.01
CA ASN A 18 0.98 7.25 -0.64
C ASN A 18 1.88 6.41 0.27
N LYS A 19 1.89 6.70 1.58
CA LYS A 19 2.60 5.88 2.58
C LYS A 19 2.13 4.42 2.57
N TYR A 20 0.81 4.18 2.64
CA TYR A 20 0.28 2.81 2.62
C TYR A 20 0.49 2.12 1.27
N LYS A 21 0.42 2.86 0.15
CA LYS A 21 0.79 2.30 -1.17
C LYS A 21 2.24 1.84 -1.19
N ALA A 22 3.16 2.67 -0.69
CA ALA A 22 4.58 2.34 -0.65
C ALA A 22 4.85 1.11 0.22
N TRP A 23 4.25 1.03 1.41
CA TRP A 23 4.41 -0.15 2.28
C TRP A 23 3.88 -1.43 1.61
N LEU A 24 2.69 -1.37 0.99
CA LEU A 24 2.14 -2.53 0.28
C LEU A 24 3.05 -2.97 -0.87
N GLU A 25 3.66 -2.03 -1.60
CA GLU A 25 4.61 -2.34 -2.67
C GLU A 25 5.83 -3.11 -2.13
N VAL A 26 6.39 -2.65 -0.99
CA VAL A 26 7.54 -3.31 -0.34
C VAL A 26 7.19 -4.73 0.10
N GLU A 27 6.03 -4.92 0.72
CA GLU A 27 5.58 -6.25 1.18
C GLU A 27 5.37 -7.24 0.02
N ILE A 28 4.81 -6.77 -1.10
CA ILE A 28 4.66 -7.60 -2.31
C ILE A 28 6.03 -8.01 -2.85
N LEU A 29 6.96 -7.07 -2.97
CA LEU A 29 8.32 -7.34 -3.46
C LEU A 29 9.08 -8.29 -2.53
N ALA A 30 8.91 -8.15 -1.21
CA ALA A 30 9.46 -9.09 -0.25
C ALA A 30 8.91 -10.49 -0.48
N ALA A 31 7.57 -10.64 -0.62
CA ALA A 31 6.94 -11.93 -0.91
C ALA A 31 7.39 -12.53 -2.25
N GLU A 32 7.60 -11.70 -3.28
CA GLU A 32 8.16 -12.14 -4.57
C GLU A 32 9.57 -12.71 -4.41
N ALA A 33 10.44 -12.03 -3.66
CA ALA A 33 11.78 -12.53 -3.36
C ALA A 33 11.74 -13.87 -2.60
N TRP A 34 10.85 -14.01 -1.60
CA TRP A 34 10.64 -15.27 -0.88
C TRP A 34 10.15 -16.40 -1.79
N ALA A 35 9.29 -16.09 -2.77
CA ALA A 35 8.81 -17.08 -3.74
C ALA A 35 9.87 -17.43 -4.80
N GLU A 36 10.81 -16.53 -5.10
CA GLU A 36 11.99 -16.85 -5.91
C GLU A 36 12.95 -17.80 -5.17
N LEU A 37 13.10 -17.63 -3.85
CA LEU A 37 13.86 -18.52 -2.98
C LEU A 37 13.18 -19.89 -2.76
N GLY A 38 11.91 -20.03 -3.14
CA GLY A 38 11.16 -21.28 -3.07
C GLY A 38 10.46 -21.56 -1.73
N GLU A 39 10.47 -20.59 -0.82
CA GLU A 39 9.84 -20.70 0.51
C GLU A 39 8.31 -20.56 0.45
N ILE A 40 7.80 -19.88 -0.59
CA ILE A 40 6.35 -19.64 -0.80
C ILE A 40 5.97 -19.97 -2.25
N PRO A 41 4.80 -20.58 -2.51
CA PRO A 41 4.31 -20.81 -3.86
C PRO A 41 4.15 -19.50 -4.66
N LYS A 42 4.73 -19.45 -5.87
CA LYS A 42 4.64 -18.29 -6.77
C LYS A 42 3.21 -17.91 -7.16
N GLU A 43 2.29 -18.86 -7.15
CA GLU A 43 0.88 -18.61 -7.45
C GLU A 43 0.19 -17.75 -6.40
N ASP A 44 0.55 -17.91 -5.12
CA ASP A 44 -0.06 -17.14 -4.05
C ASP A 44 0.45 -15.70 -4.03
N VAL A 45 1.73 -15.50 -4.35
CA VAL A 45 2.29 -14.15 -4.54
C VAL A 45 1.66 -13.46 -5.75
N LYS A 46 1.42 -14.17 -6.86
CA LYS A 46 0.69 -13.61 -8.01
C LYS A 46 -0.74 -13.21 -7.67
N LYS A 47 -1.46 -14.00 -6.87
CA LYS A 47 -2.79 -13.63 -6.37
C LYS A 47 -2.71 -12.39 -5.50
N PHE A 48 -1.73 -12.31 -4.60
CA PHE A 48 -1.52 -11.18 -3.70
C PHE A 48 -1.24 -9.89 -4.48
N ALA A 49 -0.35 -9.93 -5.46
CA ALA A 49 -0.07 -8.80 -6.36
C ALA A 49 -1.31 -8.34 -7.15
N LYS A 50 -2.16 -9.28 -7.58
CA LYS A 50 -3.42 -8.96 -8.29
C LYS A 50 -4.46 -8.30 -7.38
N MET A 51 -4.50 -8.69 -6.10
CA MET A 51 -5.43 -8.16 -5.10
C MET A 51 -5.04 -6.76 -4.57
N ARG A 52 -3.82 -6.29 -4.84
CA ARG A 52 -3.28 -4.95 -4.48
C ARG A 52 -4.31 -3.83 -4.57
N LYS A 53 -5.01 -3.71 -5.70
CA LYS A 53 -5.98 -2.62 -5.95
C LYS A 53 -7.25 -2.75 -5.10
N SER A 54 -7.69 -3.98 -4.84
CA SER A 54 -8.93 -4.24 -4.08
C SER A 54 -8.73 -3.91 -2.60
N ILE A 55 -7.62 -4.39 -2.02
CA ILE A 55 -7.27 -4.19 -0.59
C ILE A 55 -7.18 -2.70 -0.27
N PHE A 56 -6.58 -1.93 -1.18
CA PHE A 56 -6.45 -0.50 -1.02
C PHE A 56 -7.81 0.21 -0.91
N SER A 57 -8.76 -0.16 -1.77
CA SER A 57 -10.10 0.43 -1.78
C SER A 57 -10.90 0.12 -0.50
N GLU A 58 -10.81 -1.11 0.01
CA GLU A 58 -11.49 -1.52 1.25
C GLU A 58 -10.92 -0.82 2.47
N SER A 59 -9.58 -0.71 2.56
CA SER A 59 -8.91 -0.04 3.68
C SER A 59 -9.28 1.44 3.77
N MET A 60 -9.49 2.09 2.62
CA MET A 60 -9.89 3.48 2.54
C MET A 60 -11.36 3.68 2.95
N LYS A 61 -12.25 2.74 2.58
CA LYS A 61 -13.66 2.72 3.04
C LYS A 61 -13.75 2.59 4.55
N LEU A 62 -12.99 1.67 5.15
CA LEU A 62 -12.98 1.42 6.60
C LEU A 62 -12.52 2.65 7.39
N LYS A 63 -11.45 3.32 6.96
CA LYS A 63 -11.01 4.59 7.58
C LYS A 63 -12.06 5.69 7.48
N ARG A 64 -12.76 5.77 6.34
CA ARG A 64 -13.81 6.78 6.13
C ARG A 64 -15.00 6.56 7.07
N ILE A 65 -15.40 5.31 7.29
CA ILE A 65 -16.47 4.94 8.23
C ILE A 65 -16.05 5.28 9.66
N LEU A 66 -14.83 4.94 10.07
CA LEU A 66 -14.32 5.20 11.41
C LEU A 66 -14.16 6.70 11.71
N SER A 67 -13.92 7.52 10.67
CA SER A 67 -13.84 8.98 10.78
C SER A 67 -15.20 9.68 10.94
N MET A 68 -16.31 8.95 10.75
CA MET A 68 -17.68 9.49 10.81
C MET A 68 -18.42 9.10 12.10
N MET A 69 -17.78 8.34 12.99
CA MET A 69 -18.26 7.98 14.33
C MET A 69 -17.53 8.81 15.38
#